data_AF-A0A7L4NT37-F1
#
_entry.id   AF-A0A7L4NT37-F1
#
_cell.length_a   1.000
_cell.length_b   1.000
_cell.length_c   1.000
_cell.angle_alpha   90.00
_cell.angle_beta   90.00
_cell.angle_gamma   90.00
#
_symmetry.space_group_name_H-M   'P 1'
#
loop_
_entity.id
_entity.type
_entity.pdbx_description
1 polymer ?
#
loop_
_entity_poly.entity_id
_entity_poly.type
_entity_poly.pdbx_seq_one_letter_code
_entity_poly.pdbx_strand_id
1 'polypeptide(L)'
;RELSFKKGDTVYILRKIDQNWYEGEHHGRVGIFPISYVEKLSPPEKAQPARPPPPAQIGEIGEAIAKYNFSADTNVELSLRK
;
A
#
# COMPACT_ATOMS: atom_id res chain seq x y z
N ARG A 1 12.71 7.95 2.28
CA ARG A 1 11.63 8.64 3.01
C ARG A 1 10.51 7.63 3.14
N GLU A 2 10.57 6.79 4.17
CA GLU A 2 9.50 5.84 4.46
C GLU A 2 8.34 6.51 5.20
N LEU A 3 7.18 5.86 5.15
CA LEU A 3 5.98 6.32 5.84
C LEU A 3 5.91 5.71 7.23
N SER A 4 5.55 6.47 8.26
CA SER A 4 5.28 5.91 9.59
C SER A 4 3.78 5.91 9.86
N PHE A 5 3.23 4.76 10.26
CA PHE A 5 1.83 4.59 10.60
C PHE A 5 1.65 3.50 11.67
N LYS A 6 0.55 3.53 12.39
CA LYS A 6 0.25 2.56 13.45
C LYS A 6 -0.78 1.54 12.98
N LYS A 7 -0.88 0.39 13.65
CA LYS A 7 -1.98 -0.54 13.41
C LYS A 7 -3.33 0.19 13.59
N GLY A 8 -4.22 0.03 12.63
CA GLY A 8 -5.54 0.67 12.58
C GLY A 8 -5.51 2.06 11.93
N ASP A 9 -4.35 2.57 11.55
CA ASP A 9 -4.23 3.85 10.87
C ASP A 9 -4.59 3.74 9.39
N THR A 10 -5.15 4.81 8.82
CA THR A 10 -5.58 4.84 7.42
C THR A 10 -4.51 5.55 6.60
N VAL A 11 -3.92 4.82 5.66
CA VAL A 11 -2.90 5.35 4.76
C VAL A 11 -3.43 5.36 3.33
N TYR A 12 -3.06 6.39 2.57
CA TYR A 12 -3.50 6.53 1.18
C TYR A 12 -2.41 6.04 0.25
N ILE A 13 -2.68 4.99 -0.52
CA ILE A 13 -1.74 4.49 -1.53
C ILE A 13 -1.77 5.44 -2.72
N LEU A 14 -0.65 6.13 -2.96
CA LEU A 14 -0.43 7.03 -4.09
C LEU A 14 0.01 6.27 -5.34
N ARG A 15 0.85 5.25 -5.20
CA ARG A 15 1.27 4.36 -6.30
C ARG A 15 1.81 3.03 -5.77
N LYS A 16 1.75 2.01 -6.60
CA LYS A 16 2.45 0.75 -6.36
C LYS A 16 3.87 0.87 -6.89
N ILE A 17 4.84 0.69 -6.01
CA ILE A 17 6.25 0.62 -6.41
C ILE A 17 6.51 -0.78 -6.97
N ASP A 18 6.11 -1.81 -6.22
CA ASP A 18 6.32 -3.21 -6.57
C ASP A 18 5.24 -4.13 -5.94
N GLN A 19 5.36 -5.44 -6.15
CA GLN A 19 4.50 -6.45 -5.51
C GLN A 19 4.66 -6.55 -3.99
N ASN A 20 5.72 -5.94 -3.42
CA ASN A 20 5.97 -5.92 -1.99
C ASN A 20 5.86 -4.53 -1.37
N TRP A 21 5.85 -3.44 -2.15
CA TRP A 21 5.88 -2.06 -1.64
C TRP A 21 4.83 -1.16 -2.28
N TYR A 22 4.08 -0.45 -1.44
CA TYR A 22 3.26 0.69 -1.84
C TYR A 22 3.94 1.99 -1.46
N GLU A 23 3.80 3.01 -2.29
CA GLU A 23 4.01 4.40 -1.91
C GLU A 23 2.67 4.96 -1.49
N GLY A 24 2.64 5.57 -0.32
CA GLY A 24 1.46 6.25 0.15
C GLY A 24 1.75 7.47 0.99
N GLU A 25 0.67 8.13 1.34
CA GLU A 25 0.66 9.34 2.13
C GLU A 25 -0.10 9.09 3.44
N HIS A 26 0.47 9.60 4.53
CA HIS A 26 -0.13 9.58 5.83
C HIS A 26 0.26 10.86 6.58
N HIS A 27 -0.76 11.63 6.99
CA HIS A 27 -0.61 12.83 7.80
C HIS A 27 0.37 13.88 7.22
N GLY A 28 0.34 14.07 5.89
CA GLY A 28 1.21 14.99 5.14
C GLY A 28 2.64 14.49 4.94
N ARG A 29 2.95 13.26 5.33
CA ARG A 29 4.19 12.57 4.99
C ARG A 29 3.92 11.62 3.85
N VAL A 30 4.79 11.64 2.84
CA VAL A 30 4.78 10.66 1.75
C VAL A 30 5.93 9.71 1.95
N GLY A 31 5.66 8.42 1.81
CA GLY A 31 6.69 7.41 1.87
C GLY A 31 6.21 6.04 1.43
N ILE A 32 7.17 5.13 1.32
CA ILE A 32 6.91 3.76 0.92
C ILE A 32 6.73 2.86 2.15
N PHE A 33 5.94 1.81 2.00
CA PHE A 33 5.70 0.81 3.02
C PHE A 33 5.35 -0.56 2.43
N PRO A 34 5.67 -1.64 3.17
CA PRO A 34 5.41 -2.99 2.70
C PRO A 34 3.91 -3.29 2.64
N ILE A 35 3.51 -3.94 1.55
CA ILE A 35 2.11 -4.30 1.28
C ILE A 35 1.58 -5.23 2.36
N SER A 36 2.38 -6.13 2.90
CA SER A 36 1.97 -7.03 3.98
C SER A 36 1.61 -6.32 5.29
N TYR A 37 2.05 -5.06 5.47
CA TYR A 37 1.77 -4.28 6.67
C TYR A 37 0.46 -3.51 6.59
N VAL A 38 -0.13 -3.42 5.39
CA VAL A 38 -1.39 -2.73 5.14
C VAL A 38 -2.40 -3.67 4.49
N GLU A 39 -3.68 -3.41 4.71
CA GLU A 39 -4.77 -4.09 4.03
C GLU A 39 -5.41 -3.09 3.08
N LYS A 40 -5.29 -3.32 1.78
CA LYS A 40 -6.01 -2.49 0.81
C LYS A 40 -7.50 -2.70 1.01
N LEU A 41 -8.23 -1.61 1.21
CA LEU A 41 -9.68 -1.61 1.12
C LEU A 41 -10.05 -1.55 -0.37
N SER A 42 -9.68 -2.58 -1.14
CA SER A 42 -10.24 -2.72 -2.48
C SER A 42 -11.76 -2.82 -2.33
N PRO A 43 -12.56 -2.07 -3.12
CA PRO A 43 -13.97 -2.41 -3.19
C PRO A 43 -14.04 -3.89 -3.59
N PRO A 44 -14.91 -4.69 -2.94
CA PRO A 44 -15.08 -6.07 -3.33
C PRO A 44 -15.29 -6.08 -4.83
N GLU A 45 -14.50 -6.88 -5.52
CA GLU A 45 -14.63 -7.18 -6.94
C GLU A 45 -16.03 -7.75 -7.17
N LYS A 46 -17.04 -6.88 -7.17
CA LYS A 46 -18.38 -7.22 -7.61
C LYS A 46 -18.23 -7.43 -9.10
N ALA A 47 -18.06 -8.69 -9.46
CA ALA A 47 -18.52 -9.33 -10.67
C ALA A 47 -19.16 -8.34 -11.65
N GLN A 48 -18.35 -7.71 -12.50
CA GLN A 48 -18.87 -7.03 -13.68
C GLN A 48 -18.90 -8.07 -14.81
N PRO A 49 -20.08 -8.37 -15.38
CA PRO A 49 -20.19 -9.33 -16.47
C PRO A 49 -19.57 -8.74 -17.75
N ALA A 50 -18.63 -9.49 -18.33
CA ALA A 50 -18.28 -9.56 -19.76
C ALA A 50 -18.40 -8.26 -20.59
N ARG A 51 -17.74 -7.18 -20.18
CA ARG A 51 -17.34 -6.11 -21.12
C ARG A 51 -15.82 -6.13 -21.23
N PRO A 52 -15.24 -6.04 -22.44
CA PRO A 52 -13.78 -5.97 -22.58
C PRO A 52 -13.31 -4.77 -21.76
N PRO A 53 -12.45 -4.95 -20.76
CA PRO A 53 -11.96 -3.84 -19.96
C PRO A 53 -11.18 -2.90 -20.90
N PRO A 54 -11.37 -1.57 -20.80
CA PRO A 54 -10.42 -0.63 -21.41
C PRO A 54 -9.01 -0.98 -20.90
N PRO A 55 -7.96 -0.79 -21.74
CA PRO A 55 -6.60 -1.19 -21.38
C PRO A 55 -6.23 -0.63 -20.01
N ALA A 56 -5.86 -1.57 -19.15
CA ALA A 56 -5.65 -1.47 -17.73
C ALA A 56 -4.80 -0.26 -17.33
N GLN A 57 -5.44 0.79 -16.84
CA GLN A 57 -4.87 1.55 -15.73
C GLN A 57 -5.62 1.08 -14.49
N ILE A 58 -5.28 -0.14 -14.05
CA ILE A 58 -5.67 -0.63 -12.73
C ILE A 58 -4.90 0.28 -11.78
N GLY A 59 -5.51 1.42 -11.46
CA GLY A 59 -5.08 2.29 -10.39
C GLY A 59 -5.28 1.50 -9.11
N GLU A 60 -4.29 0.67 -8.74
CA GLU A 60 -4.16 0.09 -7.41
C GLU A 60 -3.84 1.19 -6.35
N ILE A 61 -4.31 2.41 -6.59
CA ILE A 61 -4.27 3.59 -5.75
C ILE A 61 -5.58 3.65 -4.97
N GLY A 62 -5.51 3.89 -3.67
CA GLY A 62 -6.69 3.79 -2.81
C GLY A 62 -6.34 3.78 -1.33
N GLU A 63 -7.35 3.67 -0.48
CA GLU A 63 -7.18 3.63 0.97
C GLU A 63 -6.72 2.24 1.43
N ALA A 64 -5.78 2.22 2.35
CA ALA A 64 -5.34 1.00 3.00
C ALA A 64 -5.31 1.19 4.51
N ILE A 65 -5.67 0.15 5.25
CA ILE A 65 -5.62 0.14 6.71
C ILE A 65 -4.36 -0.58 7.15
N ALA A 66 -3.55 0.09 7.94
CA ALA A 66 -2.38 -0.53 8.55
C ALA A 66 -2.80 -1.68 9.47
N LYS A 67 -2.39 -2.91 9.13
CA LYS A 67 -2.62 -4.09 9.97
C LYS A 67 -1.65 -4.15 11.15
N TYR A 68 -0.49 -3.53 10.99
CA TYR A 68 0.60 -3.52 11.96
C TYR A 68 1.17 -2.10 12.10
N ASN A 69 1.94 -1.88 13.17
CA ASN A 69 2.71 -0.66 13.30
C ASN A 69 3.93 -0.72 12.37
N PHE A 70 4.18 0.36 11.64
CA PHE A 70 5.32 0.53 10.76
C PHE A 70 5.97 1.88 11.04
N SER A 71 7.28 1.84 11.29
CA SER A 71 8.07 3.02 11.64
C SER A 71 9.13 3.23 10.57
N ALA A 72 9.13 4.40 9.94
CA ALA A 72 10.15 4.80 8.96
C ALA A 72 11.56 4.89 9.54
N ASP A 73 11.69 5.00 10.86
CA ASP A 73 12.97 4.94 11.59
C ASP A 73 13.53 3.52 11.71
N THR A 74 12.75 2.49 11.35
CA THR A 74 13.30 1.15 11.19
C THR A 74 14.07 1.16 9.87
N ASN A 75 15.36 1.49 9.95
CA ASN A 75 16.39 0.98 9.06
C ASN A 75 16.33 -0.55 9.12
N VAL A 76 15.26 -1.17 8.58
CA VAL A 76 15.21 -2.60 8.37
C VAL A 76 16.21 -2.77 7.25
N GLU A 77 17.46 -2.94 7.69
CA GLU A 77 18.50 -3.56 6.91
C GLU A 77 17.78 -4.71 6.24
N LEU A 78 17.60 -4.57 4.93
CA LEU A 78 17.16 -5.62 4.05
C LEU A 78 18.25 -6.68 4.16
N SER A 79 18.27 -7.40 5.28
CA SER A 79 18.97 -8.63 5.49
C SER A 79 18.17 -9.63 4.67
N LEU A 80 18.29 -9.49 3.34
CA LEU A 80 18.38 -10.62 2.43
C LEU A 80 19.46 -11.52 3.03
N ARG A 81 19.07 -12.36 4.00
CA ARG A 81 19.92 -13.46 4.41
C ARG A 81 19.86 -14.42 3.22
N LYS A 82 21.04 -14.61 2.64
CA LYS A 82 21.37 -15.45 1.49
C LYS A 82 20.80 -16.85 1.59
#